data_AF-K7Z950-F1
#
_entry.id   AF-K7Z950-F1
#
_cell.length_a   1.000
_cell.length_b   1.000
_cell.length_c   1.000
_cell.angle_alpha   90.00
_cell.angle_beta   90.00
_cell.angle_gamma   90.00
#
_symmetry.space_group_name_H-M   'P 1'
#
loop_
_entity.id
_entity.type
_entity.pdbx_description
1 polymer ?
#
loop_
_entity_poly.entity_id
_entity_poly.type
_entity_poly.pdbx_seq_one_letter_code
_entity_poly.pdbx_strand_id
1 'polypeptide(L)'
;MSAQPAAGNRSPRVFILNEKLYMSVVSEGRGRDYLELSYQTTATTSVKAEIEFPIMQSISKSKPYSGVRFGNGTNCSSCHRAEKQIGTIEGAPMFESWAYQPDKETLVDLQQFENELKICNFSKEPERCEIIRAVLGHGEVQSQDFPKSMYFNFSVW
;
A
#
# COMPACT_ATOMS: atom_id res chain seq x y z
N MET A 1 -6.51 -0.95 3.49
CA MET A 1 -6.24 -0.15 2.28
C MET A 1 -5.36 -0.89 1.29
N SER A 2 -4.71 -1.98 1.73
CA SER A 2 -3.76 -2.76 0.96
C SER A 2 -3.95 -4.25 1.25
N ALA A 3 -3.59 -5.10 0.29
CA ALA A 3 -3.54 -6.56 0.43
C ALA A 3 -2.10 -7.09 0.54
N GLN A 4 -1.07 -6.23 0.45
CA GLN A 4 0.34 -6.66 0.58
C GLN A 4 0.57 -7.28 1.96
N PRO A 5 1.05 -8.53 2.03
CA PRO A 5 1.38 -9.15 3.30
C PRO A 5 2.64 -8.52 3.87
N ALA A 6 2.63 -8.16 5.15
CA ALA A 6 3.83 -7.80 5.87
C ALA A 6 4.67 -9.06 6.15
N ALA A 7 5.99 -8.96 6.08
CA ALA A 7 6.87 -10.08 6.43
C ALA A 7 7.06 -10.22 7.96
N GLY A 8 6.68 -9.19 8.73
CA GLY A 8 6.71 -9.15 10.19
C GLY A 8 7.07 -7.77 10.70
N ASN A 9 7.29 -7.62 12.01
CA ASN A 9 7.53 -6.31 12.62
C ASN A 9 8.81 -5.61 12.15
N ARG A 10 9.80 -6.38 11.65
CA ARG A 10 11.04 -5.83 11.06
C ARG A 10 10.84 -5.28 9.66
N SER A 11 9.78 -5.72 8.98
CA SER A 11 9.42 -5.36 7.61
C SER A 11 7.90 -5.17 7.54
N PRO A 12 7.37 -4.19 8.29
CA PRO A 12 5.94 -3.97 8.34
C PRO A 12 5.43 -3.47 6.99
N ARG A 13 4.13 -3.60 6.77
CA ARG A 13 3.47 -2.85 5.72
C ARG A 13 3.32 -1.41 6.18
N VAL A 14 4.04 -0.52 5.50
CA VAL A 14 3.99 0.90 5.78
C VAL A 14 2.88 1.53 4.96
N PHE A 15 2.10 2.40 5.59
CA PHE A 15 1.15 3.26 4.89
C PHE A 15 1.66 4.69 4.90
N ILE A 16 1.69 5.31 3.72
CA ILE A 16 2.05 6.71 3.53
C ILE A 16 0.77 7.45 3.14
N LEU A 17 0.41 8.46 3.93
CA LEU A 17 -0.84 9.18 3.80
C LEU A 17 -0.56 10.56 3.21
N ASN A 18 -1.18 10.87 2.08
CA ASN A 18 -1.16 12.18 1.46
C ASN A 18 -2.58 12.60 1.08
N GLU A 19 -3.24 13.33 1.99
CA GLU A 19 -4.65 13.71 1.88
C GLU A 19 -5.57 12.49 1.61
N LYS A 20 -6.15 12.41 0.42
CA LYS A 20 -7.03 11.30 -0.02
C LYS A 20 -6.25 10.14 -0.63
N LEU A 21 -4.96 10.32 -0.94
CA LEU A 21 -4.12 9.27 -1.50
C LEU A 21 -3.42 8.51 -0.37
N TYR A 22 -3.76 7.24 -0.25
CA TYR A 22 -3.08 6.30 0.63
C TYR A 22 -2.19 5.43 -0.23
N MET A 23 -0.94 5.32 0.16
CA MET A 23 0.04 4.47 -0.50
C MET A 23 0.49 3.42 0.49
N SER A 24 0.83 2.23 0.01
CA SER A 24 1.49 1.24 0.84
C SER A 24 2.65 0.56 0.15
N VAL A 25 3.63 0.23 0.97
CA VAL A 25 4.85 -0.47 0.57
C VAL A 25 5.23 -1.46 1.67
N VAL A 26 5.88 -2.55 1.27
CA VAL A 26 6.56 -3.48 2.18
C VAL A 26 8.03 -3.51 1.80
N SER A 27 8.92 -3.60 2.79
CA SER A 27 10.37 -3.63 2.55
C SER A 27 10.90 -5.03 2.21
N GLU A 28 10.08 -6.08 2.39
CA GLU A 28 10.44 -7.47 2.11
C GLU A 28 9.22 -8.27 1.63
N GLY A 29 9.50 -9.46 1.09
CA GLY A 29 8.47 -10.39 0.64
C GLY A 29 7.92 -10.07 -0.74
N ARG A 30 6.83 -10.75 -1.10
CA ARG A 30 6.30 -10.75 -2.47
C ARG A 30 5.77 -9.38 -2.94
N GLY A 31 5.38 -8.51 -2.02
CA GLY A 31 4.87 -7.18 -2.33
C GLY A 31 5.95 -6.10 -2.49
N ARG A 32 7.24 -6.43 -2.26
CA ARG A 32 8.31 -5.41 -2.16
C ARG A 32 8.54 -4.62 -3.45
N ASP A 33 8.21 -5.23 -4.58
CA ASP A 33 8.38 -4.65 -5.91
C ASP A 33 7.14 -3.84 -6.33
N TYR A 34 6.18 -3.62 -5.43
CA TYR A 34 4.92 -2.94 -5.73
C TYR A 34 4.64 -1.79 -4.76
N LEU A 35 4.22 -0.66 -5.32
CA LEU A 35 3.56 0.43 -4.61
C LEU A 35 2.06 0.32 -4.84
N GLU A 36 1.33 -0.12 -3.82
CA GLU A 36 -0.13 -0.12 -3.86
C GLU A 36 -0.66 1.29 -3.58
N LEU A 37 -1.66 1.70 -4.36
CA LEU A 37 -2.29 3.01 -4.32
C LEU A 37 -3.78 2.86 -4.02
N SER A 38 -4.28 3.74 -3.18
CA SER A 38 -5.67 3.77 -2.77
C SER A 38 -6.14 5.21 -2.64
N TYR A 39 -6.86 5.71 -3.66
CA TYR A 39 -7.43 7.05 -3.64
C TYR A 39 -8.84 7.04 -3.03
N GLN A 40 -9.01 7.70 -1.90
CA GLN A 40 -10.25 7.74 -1.15
C GLN A 40 -11.29 8.64 -1.83
N THR A 41 -12.41 8.05 -2.23
CA THR A 41 -13.53 8.73 -2.89
C THR A 41 -14.64 9.11 -1.92
N THR A 42 -14.83 8.31 -0.87
CA THR A 42 -15.75 8.58 0.23
C THR A 42 -15.12 8.20 1.57
N ALA A 43 -15.80 8.44 2.69
CA ALA A 43 -15.33 8.04 4.02
C ALA A 43 -15.04 6.53 4.15
N THR A 44 -15.60 5.68 3.28
CA THR A 44 -15.55 4.21 3.38
C THR A 44 -15.15 3.50 2.08
N THR A 45 -14.87 4.22 1.00
CA THR A 45 -14.51 3.64 -0.30
C THR A 45 -13.28 4.29 -0.91
N SER A 46 -12.59 3.53 -1.76
CA SER A 46 -11.38 3.98 -2.44
C SER A 46 -11.16 3.25 -3.76
N VAL A 47 -10.54 3.94 -4.71
CA VAL A 47 -10.11 3.39 -5.99
C VAL A 47 -8.73 2.76 -5.84
N LYS A 48 -8.57 1.55 -6.37
CA LYS A 48 -7.33 0.76 -6.27
C LYS A 48 -6.50 0.86 -7.53
N ALA A 49 -5.19 0.94 -7.33
CA ALA A 49 -4.17 0.93 -8.37
C ALA A 49 -2.86 0.39 -7.79
N GLU A 50 -1.93 -0.01 -8.64
CA GLU A 50 -0.65 -0.56 -8.22
C GLU A 50 0.44 -0.22 -9.25
N ILE A 51 1.61 0.18 -8.77
CA ILE A 51 2.78 0.45 -9.62
C ILE A 51 3.86 -0.58 -9.29
N GLU A 52 4.29 -1.31 -10.31
CA GLU A 52 5.41 -2.25 -10.23
C GLU A 52 6.75 -1.54 -10.45
N PHE A 53 7.75 -1.92 -9.67
CA PHE A 53 9.14 -1.49 -9.76
C PHE A 53 10.04 -2.63 -10.25
N PRO A 54 11.21 -2.30 -10.85
CA PRO A 54 11.68 -0.96 -11.17
C PRO A 54 10.95 -0.35 -12.36
N ILE A 55 10.79 0.98 -12.32
CA ILE A 55 10.21 1.73 -13.44
C ILE A 55 11.32 2.01 -14.47
N MET A 56 11.37 1.20 -15.53
CA MET A 56 12.39 1.30 -16.58
C MET A 56 12.02 2.26 -17.72
N GLN A 57 10.75 2.67 -17.78
CA GLN A 57 10.20 3.51 -18.84
C GLN A 57 9.07 4.40 -18.29
N SER A 58 8.66 5.41 -19.07
CA SER A 58 7.50 6.21 -18.72
C SER A 58 6.25 5.34 -18.53
N ILE A 59 5.52 5.54 -17.44
CA ILE A 59 4.26 4.87 -17.16
C ILE A 59 3.08 5.70 -17.68
N SER A 60 2.15 5.06 -18.38
CA SER A 60 0.90 5.69 -18.79
C SER A 60 -0.03 5.91 -17.58
N LYS A 61 -1.04 6.77 -17.72
CA LYS A 61 -2.02 7.00 -16.64
C LYS A 61 -2.87 5.75 -16.37
N SER A 62 -3.08 4.93 -17.39
CA SER A 62 -3.78 3.63 -17.30
C SER A 62 -2.99 2.53 -16.59
N LYS A 63 -1.64 2.58 -16.63
CA LYS A 63 -0.79 1.48 -16.15
C LYS A 63 -1.12 1.06 -14.71
N PRO A 64 -1.29 1.99 -13.74
CA PRO A 64 -1.58 1.59 -12.36
C PRO A 64 -2.92 0.84 -12.18
N TYR A 65 -3.93 1.19 -12.96
CA TYR A 65 -5.24 0.53 -12.91
C TYR A 65 -5.24 -0.81 -13.65
N SER A 66 -4.44 -0.93 -14.70
CA SER A 66 -4.24 -2.21 -15.40
C SER A 66 -3.45 -3.22 -14.57
N GLY A 67 -2.54 -2.77 -13.70
CA GLY A 67 -1.69 -3.63 -12.86
C GLY A 67 -2.50 -4.49 -11.88
N VAL A 68 -3.58 -3.95 -11.34
CA VAL A 68 -4.45 -4.67 -10.39
C VAL A 68 -5.48 -5.59 -11.06
N ARG A 69 -5.56 -5.62 -12.39
CA ARG A 69 -6.63 -6.36 -13.10
C ARG A 69 -6.51 -7.87 -12.91
N PHE A 70 -7.64 -8.49 -12.59
CA PHE A 70 -7.76 -9.94 -12.51
C PHE A 70 -9.14 -10.39 -13.01
N GLY A 71 -9.18 -11.08 -14.15
CA GLY A 71 -10.43 -11.48 -14.80
C GLY A 71 -11.34 -10.28 -15.07
N ASN A 72 -12.56 -10.30 -14.52
CA ASN A 72 -13.52 -9.21 -14.67
C ASN A 72 -13.39 -8.11 -13.61
N GLY A 73 -12.58 -8.30 -12.56
CA GLY A 73 -12.39 -7.35 -11.46
C GLY A 73 -10.92 -7.03 -11.20
N THR A 74 -10.55 -6.93 -9.92
CA THR A 74 -9.15 -6.77 -9.49
C THR A 74 -8.69 -7.89 -8.57
N ASN A 75 -7.37 -8.07 -8.44
CA ASN A 75 -6.80 -8.92 -7.39
C ASN A 75 -7.14 -8.39 -5.98
N CYS A 76 -7.42 -7.10 -5.83
CA CYS A 76 -7.81 -6.48 -4.57
C CYS A 76 -9.15 -6.99 -4.05
N SER A 77 -10.04 -7.50 -4.91
CA SER A 77 -11.36 -8.00 -4.51
C SER A 77 -11.31 -9.23 -3.59
N SER A 78 -10.16 -9.90 -3.54
CA SER A 78 -9.89 -11.03 -2.63
C SER A 78 -9.89 -10.59 -1.15
N CYS A 79 -9.46 -9.37 -0.88
CA CYS A 79 -9.42 -8.79 0.46
C CYS A 79 -10.47 -7.69 0.65
N HIS A 80 -10.81 -6.97 -0.42
CA HIS A 80 -11.69 -5.81 -0.40
C HIS A 80 -13.09 -6.14 -0.94
N ARG A 81 -14.12 -5.93 -0.12
CA ARG A 81 -15.52 -6.19 -0.49
C ARG A 81 -16.13 -5.03 -1.28
N ALA A 82 -17.30 -5.32 -1.87
CA ALA A 82 -18.12 -4.38 -2.63
C ALA A 82 -17.36 -3.70 -3.78
N GLU A 83 -16.54 -4.48 -4.48
CA GLU A 83 -15.86 -4.00 -5.67
C GLU A 83 -16.86 -3.66 -6.77
N LYS A 84 -16.70 -2.49 -7.40
CA LYS A 84 -17.45 -2.06 -8.57
C LYS A 84 -16.56 -1.25 -9.51
N GLN A 85 -16.80 -1.39 -10.81
CA GLN A 85 -16.19 -0.50 -11.79
C GLN A 85 -16.86 0.88 -11.71
N ILE A 86 -16.06 1.95 -11.65
CA ILE A 86 -16.56 3.33 -11.53
C ILE A 86 -16.20 4.22 -12.72
N GLY A 87 -15.42 3.72 -13.67
CA GLY A 87 -15.02 4.48 -14.85
C GLY A 87 -13.87 3.82 -15.59
N THR A 88 -13.26 4.57 -16.50
CA THR A 88 -12.05 4.17 -17.25
C THR A 88 -11.06 5.33 -17.35
N ILE A 89 -9.77 5.00 -17.45
CA ILE A 89 -8.69 5.93 -17.79
C ILE A 89 -7.91 5.32 -18.95
N GLU A 90 -7.85 6.02 -20.09
CA GLU A 90 -7.21 5.53 -21.33
C GLU A 90 -7.67 4.11 -21.70
N GLY A 91 -8.95 3.81 -21.48
CA GLY A 91 -9.55 2.49 -21.73
C GLY A 91 -9.35 1.44 -20.63
N ALA A 92 -8.47 1.67 -19.65
CA ALA A 92 -8.32 0.78 -18.50
C ALA A 92 -9.44 1.03 -17.46
N PRO A 93 -10.18 -0.01 -17.03
CA PRO A 93 -11.24 0.14 -16.04
C PRO A 93 -10.69 0.45 -14.64
N MET A 94 -11.36 1.37 -13.94
CA MET A 94 -11.07 1.72 -12.55
C MET A 94 -12.07 1.05 -11.62
N PHE A 95 -11.56 0.44 -10.55
CA PHE A 95 -12.37 -0.25 -9.56
C PHE A 95 -12.30 0.43 -8.21
N GLU A 96 -13.48 0.65 -7.63
CA GLU A 96 -13.67 1.12 -6.26
C GLU A 96 -14.12 -0.05 -5.39
N SER A 97 -13.60 -0.11 -4.17
CA SER A 97 -14.00 -1.08 -3.15
C SER A 97 -13.93 -0.46 -1.75
N TRP A 98 -14.36 -1.21 -0.74
CA TRP A 98 -14.31 -0.74 0.65
C TRP A 98 -12.90 -0.40 1.11
N ALA A 99 -12.75 0.71 1.82
CA ALA A 99 -11.53 1.12 2.48
C ALA A 99 -11.46 0.49 3.89
N TYR A 100 -10.38 -0.25 4.14
CA TYR A 100 -10.11 -0.85 5.45
C TYR A 100 -8.95 -0.15 6.16
N GLN A 101 -9.06 0.05 7.46
CA GLN A 101 -7.92 0.36 8.33
C GLN A 101 -7.18 -0.93 8.74
N PRO A 102 -5.86 -0.87 9.01
CA PRO A 102 -5.12 -2.00 9.56
C PRO A 102 -5.58 -2.36 10.99
N ASP A 103 -5.26 -3.58 11.41
CA ASP A 103 -5.54 -4.04 12.76
C ASP A 103 -4.61 -3.33 13.78
N LYS A 104 -5.21 -2.81 14.84
CA LYS A 104 -4.50 -2.08 15.90
C LYS A 104 -3.52 -2.94 16.67
N GLU A 105 -3.80 -4.25 16.77
CA GLU A 105 -2.93 -5.20 17.48
C GLU A 105 -1.63 -5.49 16.72
N THR A 106 -1.58 -5.16 15.42
CA THR A 106 -0.43 -5.40 14.55
C THR A 106 0.34 -4.12 14.19
N LEU A 107 0.00 -3.00 14.84
CA LEU A 107 0.67 -1.73 14.59
C LEU A 107 2.12 -1.78 15.11
N VAL A 108 3.04 -1.41 14.24
CA VAL A 108 4.43 -1.16 14.59
C VAL A 108 4.58 0.34 14.86
N ASP A 109 5.18 0.69 15.98
CA ASP A 109 5.37 2.10 16.33
C ASP A 109 6.46 2.74 15.46
N LEU A 110 6.39 4.07 15.31
CA LEU A 110 7.32 4.80 14.46
C LEU A 110 8.77 4.68 14.96
N GLN A 111 9.00 4.70 16.28
CA GLN A 111 10.35 4.58 16.84
C GLN A 111 10.96 3.20 16.53
N GLN A 112 10.16 2.14 16.62
CA GLN A 112 10.57 0.80 16.23
C GLN A 112 10.91 0.73 14.74
N PHE A 113 10.08 1.33 13.87
CA PHE A 113 10.36 1.34 12.43
C PHE A 113 11.60 2.20 12.08
N GLU A 114 11.81 3.33 12.74
CA GLU A 114 13.04 4.11 12.64
C GLU A 114 14.28 3.33 13.10
N ASN A 115 14.13 2.50 14.13
CA ASN A 115 15.21 1.66 14.60
C ASN A 115 15.63 0.61 13.56
N GLU A 116 14.71 0.11 12.74
CA GLU A 116 15.03 -0.81 11.63
C GLU A 116 16.00 -0.20 10.61
N LEU A 117 15.94 1.12 10.37
CA LEU A 117 16.92 1.82 9.53
C LEU A 117 18.30 1.92 10.21
N LYS A 118 18.33 2.14 11.53
CA LYS A 118 19.58 2.29 12.29
C LYS A 118 20.38 0.98 12.37
N ILE A 119 19.68 -0.15 12.48
CA ILE A 119 20.30 -1.48 12.59
C ILE A 119 20.46 -2.19 11.23
N CYS A 120 20.08 -1.52 10.14
CA CYS A 120 20.01 -2.10 8.82
C CYS A 120 21.38 -2.53 8.29
N ASN A 121 21.48 -3.75 7.75
CA ASN A 121 22.72 -4.26 7.17
C ASN A 121 22.69 -4.19 5.63
N PHE A 122 23.12 -3.06 5.07
CA PHE A 122 23.11 -2.83 3.62
C PHE A 122 23.92 -3.86 2.81
N SER A 123 24.88 -4.56 3.41
CA SER A 123 25.62 -5.63 2.72
C SER A 123 24.86 -6.96 2.65
N LYS A 124 23.89 -7.19 3.55
CA LYS A 124 23.10 -8.44 3.61
C LYS A 124 21.68 -8.28 3.08
N GLU A 125 21.09 -7.09 3.26
CA GLU A 125 19.68 -6.79 2.96
C GLU A 125 19.55 -5.44 2.23
N PRO A 126 20.28 -5.22 1.12
CA PRO A 126 20.36 -3.92 0.46
C PRO A 126 18.99 -3.36 0.07
N GLU A 127 18.14 -4.18 -0.57
CA GLU A 127 16.82 -3.75 -1.06
C GLU A 127 15.88 -3.33 0.08
N ARG A 128 15.83 -4.12 1.17
CA ARG A 128 15.03 -3.80 2.35
C ARG A 128 15.45 -2.46 2.94
N CYS A 129 16.76 -2.29 3.14
CA CYS A 129 17.30 -1.08 3.74
C CYS A 129 17.10 0.15 2.85
N GLU A 130 17.18 -0.01 1.53
CA GLU A 130 16.89 1.07 0.58
C GLU A 130 15.42 1.51 0.62
N ILE A 131 14.47 0.57 0.71
CA ILE A 131 13.05 0.91 0.83
C ILE A 131 12.78 1.65 2.14
N ILE A 132 13.31 1.16 3.27
CA ILE A 132 13.12 1.82 4.58
C ILE A 132 13.76 3.21 4.56
N ARG A 133 14.96 3.34 3.98
CA ARG A 133 15.63 4.63 3.80
C ARG A 133 14.81 5.59 2.93
N ALA A 134 14.20 5.10 1.85
CA ALA A 134 13.33 5.91 1.00
C ALA A 134 12.08 6.40 1.75
N VAL A 135 11.50 5.59 2.63
CA VAL A 135 10.34 6.00 3.44
C VAL A 135 10.72 7.07 4.48
N LEU A 136 11.85 6.90 5.17
CA LEU A 136 12.23 7.75 6.31
C LEU A 136 13.17 8.92 5.94
N GLY A 137 13.75 8.92 4.74
CA GLY A 137 14.87 9.80 4.37
C GLY A 137 14.51 11.15 3.76
N HIS A 138 13.21 11.44 3.54
CA HIS A 138 12.77 12.62 2.78
C HIS A 138 12.08 13.72 3.62
N GLY A 139 12.25 13.70 4.94
CA GLY A 139 11.72 14.71 5.85
C GLY A 139 11.34 14.13 7.20
N GLU A 140 10.70 14.95 8.03
CA GLU A 140 10.09 14.47 9.28
C GLU A 140 8.92 13.55 8.97
N VAL A 141 8.94 12.35 9.56
CA VAL A 141 7.82 11.40 9.50
C VAL A 141 7.03 11.50 10.80
N GLN A 142 5.72 11.61 10.68
CA GLN A 142 4.81 11.67 11.81
C GLN A 142 3.83 10.50 11.75
N SER A 143 3.63 9.84 12.90
CA SER A 143 2.61 8.80 13.02
C SER A 143 1.22 9.41 12.88
N GLN A 144 0.34 8.76 12.11
CA GLN A 144 -1.04 9.19 11.92
C GLN A 144 -1.99 8.00 12.01
N ASP A 145 -3.16 8.26 12.61
CA ASP A 145 -4.26 7.30 12.63
C ASP A 145 -5.03 7.30 11.31
N PHE A 146 -5.54 6.12 10.94
CA PHE A 146 -6.56 6.03 9.89
C PHE A 146 -7.87 6.68 10.34
N PRO A 147 -8.66 7.26 9.41
CA PRO A 147 -9.98 7.77 9.74
C PRO A 147 -10.87 6.70 10.39
N LYS A 148 -11.45 7.03 11.55
CA LYS A 148 -12.32 6.11 12.32
C LYS A 148 -13.55 5.64 11.53
N SER A 149 -13.93 6.35 10.47
CA SER A 149 -15.02 5.98 9.57
C SER A 149 -14.70 4.78 8.69
N MET A 150 -13.42 4.45 8.47
CA MET A 150 -13.03 3.30 7.65
C MET A 150 -13.38 1.98 8.33
N TYR A 151 -13.75 0.98 7.53
CA TYR A 151 -14.06 -0.34 8.05
C TYR A 151 -12.83 -0.99 8.68
N PHE A 152 -13.03 -1.87 9.66
CA PHE A 152 -12.01 -2.81 10.10
C PHE A 152 -12.04 -4.05 9.21
N ASN A 153 -10.87 -4.55 8.84
CA ASN A 153 -10.79 -5.87 8.25
C ASN A 153 -10.70 -6.90 9.40
N PHE A 154 -11.81 -7.57 9.70
CA PHE A 154 -11.85 -8.64 10.72
C PHE A 154 -11.40 -10.01 10.18
N SER A 155 -10.93 -10.09 8.94
CA SER A 155 -10.46 -11.35 8.34
C SER A 155 -9.01 -11.60 8.71
N VAL A 156 -8.83 -12.33 9.81
CA VAL A 156 -7.61 -13.04 10.20
C VAL A 156 -7.31 -14.09 9.12
N TRP A 157 -6.12 -14.03 8.53
CA TRP A 157 -5.53 -15.14 7.78
C TRP A 157 -4.09 -15.32 8.26
#